data_AF-A0A7K1FP91-F1
#
_entry.id   AF-A0A7K1FP91-F1
#
_cell.length_a   1.000
_cell.length_b   1.000
_cell.length_c   1.000
_cell.angle_alpha   90.00
_cell.angle_beta   90.00
_cell.angle_gamma   90.00
#
_symmetry.space_group_name_H-M   'P 1'
#
loop_
_entity.id
_entity.type
_entity.pdbx_description
1 polymer ?
#
loop_
_entity_poly.entity_id
_entity_poly.type
_entity_poly.pdbx_seq_one_letter_code
_entity_poly.pdbx_strand_id
1 'polypeptide(L)'
;MTTRTLLVEDVGKHFQGVAALTDVSLDVRPGEVLGLVGPNGAGKTTLVNVISGYMPPASGRVRLGEEVLTGLRMESVARRGVARTYQHLRLIDEMSVLDNVLVGRHQLFRVKPWRIGARRRDARAQEQACRELLARLELDAVADLPVESLSYGMRRRVEIARTLAMEPEVLLLDEPTAGMTRTDAHEIGELVRRTSREGIAVLLIEHNVGLVTAVCDRIAVLDWGKVVRIGTPDEVWSDPAVRAAYLGAETSDAAEDPAEVQP
;
A
#
# COMPACT_ATOMS: atom_id res chain seq x y z
N MET A 1 -20.42 -2.18 7.44
CA MET A 1 -20.14 -2.10 5.99
C MET A 1 -19.70 -3.47 5.54
N THR A 2 -20.23 -3.99 4.44
CA THR A 2 -19.78 -5.27 3.88
C THR A 2 -18.48 -5.00 3.12
N THR A 3 -17.35 -5.43 3.67
CA THR A 3 -16.04 -5.25 3.03
C THR A 3 -15.93 -6.17 1.81
N ARG A 4 -15.40 -5.63 0.71
CA ARG A 4 -15.37 -6.30 -0.60
C ARG A 4 -13.96 -6.78 -0.97
N THR A 5 -13.88 -7.91 -1.66
CA THR A 5 -12.61 -8.44 -2.20
C THR A 5 -12.14 -7.62 -3.39
N LEU A 6 -10.86 -7.25 -3.41
CA LEU A 6 -10.20 -6.73 -4.61
C LEU A 6 -9.88 -7.91 -5.53
N LEU A 7 -10.29 -7.82 -6.80
CA LEU A 7 -10.03 -8.84 -7.81
C LEU A 7 -9.24 -8.21 -8.96
N VAL A 8 -8.15 -8.86 -9.34
CA VAL A 8 -7.35 -8.57 -10.52
C VAL A 8 -7.47 -9.79 -11.42
N GLU A 9 -7.98 -9.61 -12.63
CA GLU A 9 -8.30 -10.69 -13.56
C GLU A 9 -7.61 -10.44 -14.91
N ASP A 10 -6.65 -11.32 -15.23
CA ASP A 10 -5.92 -11.42 -16.49
C ASP A 10 -5.33 -10.09 -16.96
N VAL A 11 -4.80 -9.32 -16.01
CA VAL A 11 -4.29 -7.97 -16.27
C VAL A 11 -2.98 -8.04 -17.05
N GLY A 12 -2.98 -7.42 -18.23
CA GLY A 12 -1.80 -7.22 -19.07
C GLY A 12 -1.42 -5.75 -19.20
N LYS A 13 -0.13 -5.46 -19.33
CA LYS A 13 0.38 -4.10 -19.56
C LYS A 13 1.69 -4.14 -20.34
N HIS A 14 1.81 -3.27 -21.34
CA HIS A 14 3.00 -3.15 -22.18
C HIS A 14 3.48 -1.71 -22.22
N PHE A 15 4.80 -1.51 -22.28
CA PHE A 15 5.45 -0.21 -22.52
C PHE A 15 6.40 -0.34 -23.70
N GLN A 16 6.15 0.41 -24.78
CA GLN A 16 7.02 0.43 -25.96
C GLN A 16 7.42 -0.97 -26.49
N GLY A 17 6.47 -1.92 -26.44
CA GLY A 17 6.68 -3.31 -26.89
C GLY A 17 7.19 -4.27 -25.82
N VAL A 18 7.61 -3.79 -24.64
CA VAL A 18 8.01 -4.64 -23.50
C VAL A 18 6.79 -4.95 -22.63
N ALA A 19 6.51 -6.24 -22.40
CA ALA A 19 5.45 -6.69 -21.50
C ALA A 19 5.89 -6.49 -20.03
N ALA A 20 5.22 -5.59 -19.32
CA ALA A 20 5.44 -5.35 -17.89
C ALA A 20 4.49 -6.18 -17.01
N LEU A 21 3.31 -6.53 -17.52
CA LEU A 21 2.38 -7.49 -16.92
C LEU A 21 1.82 -8.38 -18.02
N THR A 22 1.68 -9.68 -17.74
CA THR A 22 1.10 -10.67 -18.65
C THR A 22 0.16 -11.57 -17.87
N ASP A 23 -1.14 -11.45 -18.15
CA ASP A 23 -2.22 -12.27 -17.58
C ASP A 23 -2.16 -12.40 -16.05
N VAL A 24 -1.90 -11.28 -15.36
CA VAL A 24 -1.79 -11.24 -13.91
C VAL A 24 -3.17 -11.36 -13.27
N SER A 25 -3.36 -12.42 -12.48
CA SER A 25 -4.59 -12.69 -11.74
C SER A 25 -4.29 -12.91 -10.25
N LEU A 26 -4.97 -12.15 -9.38
CA LEU A 26 -4.89 -12.29 -7.92
C LEU A 26 -6.13 -11.72 -7.22
N ASP A 27 -6.32 -12.08 -5.95
CA ASP A 27 -7.37 -11.57 -5.07
C ASP A 27 -6.79 -11.08 -3.74
N VAL A 28 -7.33 -9.97 -3.20
CA VAL A 28 -7.05 -9.51 -1.83
C VAL A 28 -8.37 -9.44 -1.07
N ARG A 29 -8.50 -10.29 -0.06
CA ARG A 29 -9.74 -10.46 0.70
C ARG A 29 -9.84 -9.45 1.84
N PRO A 30 -11.06 -9.12 2.28
CA PRO A 30 -11.24 -8.35 3.50
C PRO A 30 -10.54 -8.99 4.69
N GLY A 31 -9.79 -8.18 5.43
CA GLY A 31 -9.04 -8.61 6.59
C GLY A 31 -7.88 -9.58 6.33
N GLU A 32 -7.39 -9.59 5.09
CA GLU A 32 -6.18 -10.26 4.65
C GLU A 32 -5.08 -9.23 4.39
N VAL A 33 -3.85 -9.57 4.75
CA VAL A 33 -2.64 -8.95 4.19
C VAL A 33 -2.06 -9.88 3.12
N LEU A 34 -2.16 -9.47 1.85
CA LEU A 34 -1.47 -10.11 0.74
C LEU A 34 -0.15 -9.39 0.50
N GLY A 35 0.98 -10.09 0.70
CA GLY A 35 2.29 -9.61 0.30
C GLY A 35 2.48 -9.77 -1.22
N LEU A 36 2.97 -8.74 -1.90
CA LEU A 36 3.38 -8.80 -3.30
C LEU A 36 4.90 -8.66 -3.37
N VAL A 37 5.58 -9.77 -3.61
CA VAL A 37 7.04 -9.86 -3.66
C VAL A 37 7.51 -10.22 -5.07
N GLY A 38 8.78 -10.01 -5.35
CA GLY A 38 9.39 -10.26 -6.66
C GLY A 38 10.66 -9.45 -6.86
N PRO A 39 11.55 -9.82 -7.80
CA PRO A 39 12.76 -9.05 -8.08
C PRO A 39 12.43 -7.63 -8.58
N ASN A 40 13.45 -6.78 -8.66
CA ASN A 40 13.33 -5.48 -9.30
C ASN A 40 12.95 -5.66 -10.78
N GLY A 41 12.01 -4.83 -11.25
CA GLY A 41 11.49 -4.98 -12.63
C GLY A 41 10.44 -6.08 -12.82
N ALA A 42 10.08 -6.85 -11.79
CA ALA A 42 9.06 -7.90 -11.90
C ALA A 42 7.64 -7.42 -12.26
N GLY A 43 7.36 -6.11 -12.17
CA GLY A 43 6.04 -5.52 -12.49
C GLY A 43 5.21 -5.11 -11.28
N LYS A 44 5.73 -5.20 -10.04
CA LYS A 44 4.98 -4.90 -8.79
C LYS A 44 4.37 -3.49 -8.80
N THR A 45 5.20 -2.47 -9.04
CA THR A 45 4.76 -1.07 -9.13
C THR A 45 3.81 -0.86 -10.32
N THR A 46 4.01 -1.55 -11.44
CA THR A 46 3.09 -1.49 -12.59
C THR A 46 1.72 -2.01 -12.21
N LEU A 47 1.65 -3.14 -11.48
CA LEU A 47 0.40 -3.72 -11.01
C LEU A 47 -0.33 -2.78 -10.04
N VAL A 48 0.37 -2.22 -9.05
CA VAL A 48 -0.23 -1.25 -8.12
C VAL A 48 -0.71 0.01 -8.84
N ASN A 49 0.02 0.50 -9.85
CA ASN A 49 -0.41 1.63 -10.67
C ASN A 49 -1.68 1.32 -11.48
N VAL A 50 -1.85 0.08 -11.96
CA VAL A 50 -3.07 -0.37 -12.62
C VAL A 50 -4.23 -0.45 -11.62
N ILE A 51 -4.02 -1.09 -10.46
CA ILE A 51 -5.04 -1.23 -9.41
C ILE A 51 -5.51 0.14 -8.91
N SER A 52 -4.58 1.07 -8.68
CA SER A 52 -4.90 2.40 -8.17
C SER A 52 -5.52 3.33 -9.21
N GLY A 53 -5.63 2.92 -10.48
CA GLY A 53 -6.14 3.76 -11.57
C GLY A 53 -5.17 4.87 -12.00
N TYR A 54 -3.87 4.74 -11.70
CA TYR A 54 -2.84 5.67 -12.19
C TYR A 54 -2.63 5.49 -13.69
N MET A 55 -2.77 4.26 -14.18
CA MET A 55 -2.77 3.95 -15.61
C MET A 55 -3.76 2.82 -15.92
N PRO A 56 -4.38 2.82 -17.11
CA PRO A 56 -5.23 1.72 -17.52
C PRO A 56 -4.40 0.47 -17.88
N PRO A 57 -4.92 -0.74 -17.67
CA PRO A 57 -4.31 -1.94 -18.23
C PRO A 57 -4.49 -1.98 -19.75
N ALA A 58 -3.72 -2.82 -20.43
CA ALA A 58 -3.89 -3.12 -21.86
C ALA A 58 -4.93 -4.23 -22.10
N SER A 59 -5.08 -5.14 -21.15
CA SER A 59 -6.04 -6.25 -21.15
C SER A 59 -6.43 -6.60 -19.71
N GLY A 60 -7.48 -7.41 -19.55
CA GLY A 60 -7.97 -7.80 -18.24
C GLY A 60 -8.73 -6.68 -17.52
N ARG A 61 -9.02 -6.91 -16.24
CA ARG A 61 -9.82 -5.98 -15.43
C ARG A 61 -9.49 -6.03 -13.94
N VAL A 62 -9.71 -4.91 -13.27
CA VAL A 62 -9.70 -4.76 -11.82
C VAL A 62 -11.12 -4.50 -11.33
N ARG A 63 -11.53 -5.18 -10.25
CA ARG A 63 -12.84 -5.05 -9.61
C ARG A 63 -12.71 -4.98 -8.09
N LEU A 64 -13.69 -4.34 -7.45
CA LEU A 64 -13.91 -4.39 -6.01
C LEU A 64 -15.29 -4.98 -5.74
N GLY A 65 -15.34 -6.26 -5.40
CA GLY A 65 -16.57 -7.05 -5.42
C GLY A 65 -17.17 -7.07 -6.83
N GLU A 66 -18.39 -6.55 -6.96
CA GLU A 66 -19.07 -6.46 -8.25
C GLU A 66 -18.68 -5.23 -9.10
N GLU A 67 -18.04 -4.24 -8.47
CA GLU A 67 -17.78 -2.95 -9.08
C GLU A 67 -16.51 -2.97 -9.93
N VAL A 68 -16.61 -2.61 -11.21
CA VAL A 68 -15.46 -2.54 -12.11
C VAL A 68 -14.69 -1.24 -11.88
N LEU A 69 -13.40 -1.35 -11.56
CA LEU A 69 -12.48 -0.22 -11.37
C LEU A 69 -11.66 0.12 -12.63
N THR A 70 -11.62 -0.81 -13.59
CA THR A 70 -10.84 -0.71 -14.83
C THR A 70 -11.13 0.58 -15.61
N GLY A 71 -10.08 1.30 -15.99
CA GLY A 71 -10.17 2.53 -16.78
C GLY A 71 -10.64 3.76 -16.00
N LEU A 72 -10.98 3.62 -14.72
CA LEU A 72 -11.28 4.77 -13.87
C LEU A 72 -10.00 5.50 -13.47
N ARG A 73 -10.11 6.84 -13.38
CA ARG A 73 -9.07 7.70 -12.81
C ARG A 73 -8.88 7.45 -11.32
N MET A 74 -7.67 7.68 -10.81
CA MET A 74 -7.30 7.49 -9.40
C MET A 74 -8.31 8.03 -8.39
N GLU A 75 -8.77 9.28 -8.52
CA GLU A 75 -9.75 9.87 -7.58
C GLU A 75 -11.08 9.09 -7.57
N SER A 76 -11.49 8.54 -8.71
CA SER A 76 -12.70 7.73 -8.82
C SER A 76 -12.53 6.33 -8.22
N VAL A 77 -11.32 5.79 -8.25
CA VAL A 77 -10.94 4.53 -7.59
C VAL A 77 -10.86 4.73 -6.06
N ALA A 78 -10.26 5.84 -5.62
CA ALA A 78 -10.19 6.24 -4.21
C ALA A 78 -11.57 6.38 -3.55
N ARG A 79 -12.52 7.04 -4.23
CA ARG A 79 -13.91 7.17 -3.74
C ARG A 79 -14.67 5.85 -3.62
N ARG A 80 -14.19 4.79 -4.29
CA ARG A 80 -14.79 3.46 -4.25
C ARG A 80 -14.18 2.57 -3.18
N GLY A 81 -13.18 3.08 -2.45
CA GLY A 81 -12.60 2.40 -1.29
C GLY A 81 -11.18 1.86 -1.49
N VAL A 82 -10.47 2.24 -2.55
CA VAL A 82 -9.06 1.83 -2.76
C VAL A 82 -8.12 3.01 -2.52
N ALA A 83 -7.34 2.96 -1.46
CA ALA A 83 -6.37 3.99 -1.12
C ALA A 83 -4.93 3.46 -1.20
N ARG A 84 -3.96 4.30 -1.55
CA ARG A 84 -2.54 3.92 -1.62
C ARG A 84 -1.63 4.90 -0.90
N THR A 85 -0.55 4.38 -0.34
CA THR A 85 0.64 5.18 0.01
C THR A 85 1.62 5.19 -1.17
N TYR A 86 2.71 5.94 -1.02
CA TYR A 86 3.79 6.00 -1.99
C TYR A 86 5.13 5.75 -1.28
N GLN A 87 6.11 5.23 -2.02
CA GLN A 87 7.45 4.97 -1.49
C GLN A 87 8.06 6.22 -0.81
N HIS A 88 7.97 7.39 -1.45
CA HIS A 88 8.33 8.66 -0.82
C HIS A 88 7.15 9.28 -0.06
N LEU A 89 7.42 9.70 1.18
CA LEU A 89 6.45 10.41 2.01
C LEU A 89 5.95 11.66 1.29
N ARG A 90 4.63 11.79 1.16
CA ARG A 90 3.99 12.97 0.57
C ARG A 90 3.28 13.83 1.60
N LEU A 91 3.87 14.02 2.77
CA LEU A 91 3.29 14.84 3.84
C LEU A 91 3.62 16.32 3.61
N ILE A 92 2.82 17.20 4.20
CA ILE A 92 3.07 18.64 4.21
C ILE A 92 3.78 18.93 5.53
N ASP A 93 5.07 19.25 5.43
CA ASP A 93 6.02 19.26 6.55
C ASP A 93 5.64 20.29 7.63
N GLU A 94 5.19 21.47 7.22
CA GLU A 94 4.84 22.59 8.11
C GLU A 94 3.45 22.44 8.75
N MET A 95 2.62 21.54 8.22
CA MET A 95 1.28 21.29 8.76
C MET A 95 1.34 20.33 9.94
N SER A 96 0.37 20.48 10.86
CA SER A 96 0.24 19.55 11.98
C SER A 96 -0.04 18.12 11.49
N VAL A 97 0.25 17.13 12.33
CA VAL A 97 -0.14 15.73 12.10
C VAL A 97 -1.64 15.62 11.82
N LEU A 98 -2.46 16.25 12.66
CA LEU A 98 -3.91 16.26 12.53
C LEU A 98 -4.35 16.85 11.20
N ASP A 99 -3.79 17.99 10.80
CA ASP A 99 -4.15 18.63 9.55
C ASP A 99 -3.73 17.79 8.33
N ASN A 100 -2.56 17.14 8.39
CA ASN A 100 -2.14 16.19 7.37
C ASN A 100 -3.15 15.03 7.22
N VAL A 101 -3.63 14.48 8.33
CA VAL A 101 -4.63 13.40 8.30
C VAL A 101 -5.99 13.90 7.80
N LEU A 102 -6.41 15.11 8.19
CA LEU A 102 -7.64 15.74 7.72
C LEU A 102 -7.67 15.93 6.20
N VAL A 103 -6.53 16.17 5.55
CA VAL A 103 -6.44 16.22 4.07
C VAL A 103 -6.93 14.92 3.43
N GLY A 104 -6.67 13.76 4.07
CA GLY A 104 -7.19 12.46 3.61
C GLY A 104 -8.72 12.40 3.59
N ARG A 105 -9.39 13.14 4.48
CA ARG A 105 -10.86 13.18 4.59
C ARG A 105 -11.53 14.15 3.61
N HIS A 106 -10.78 14.90 2.79
CA HIS A 106 -11.36 15.95 1.93
C HIS A 106 -12.54 15.46 1.06
N GLN A 107 -12.52 14.19 0.62
CA GLN A 107 -13.59 13.59 -0.18
C GLN A 107 -14.88 13.27 0.59
N LEU A 108 -14.82 13.23 1.93
CA LEU A 108 -15.94 12.92 2.82
C LEU A 108 -16.71 14.17 3.26
N PHE A 109 -16.17 15.37 3.02
CA PHE A 109 -16.87 16.64 3.29
C PHE A 109 -18.06 16.79 2.32
N ARG A 110 -19.27 16.53 2.84
CA ARG A 110 -20.52 16.48 2.05
C ARG A 110 -21.33 17.77 2.07
N VAL A 111 -20.84 18.81 2.75
CA VAL A 111 -21.63 20.03 2.98
C VAL A 111 -21.35 21.10 1.91
N LYS A 112 -22.42 21.56 1.25
CA LYS A 112 -22.34 22.68 0.29
C LYS A 112 -21.78 23.95 0.94
N PRO A 113 -20.95 24.75 0.22
CA PRO A 113 -20.24 25.91 0.78
C PRO A 113 -21.13 26.93 1.51
N TRP A 114 -22.37 27.12 1.04
CA TRP A 114 -23.33 28.10 1.56
C TRP A 114 -23.99 27.73 2.90
N ARG A 115 -23.80 26.52 3.45
CA ARG A 115 -24.43 26.08 4.71
C ARG A 115 -23.43 26.15 5.87
N ILE A 116 -23.05 27.38 6.26
CA ILE A 116 -21.96 27.67 7.22
C ILE A 116 -22.09 26.87 8.54
N GLY A 117 -23.28 26.84 9.15
CA GLY A 117 -23.49 26.12 10.42
C GLY A 117 -23.41 24.59 10.30
N ALA A 118 -23.86 24.03 9.18
CA ALA A 118 -23.70 22.60 8.90
C ALA A 118 -22.24 22.25 8.59
N ARG A 119 -21.53 23.14 7.87
CA ARG A 119 -20.11 22.98 7.54
C ARG A 119 -19.23 22.98 8.79
N ARG A 120 -19.51 23.84 9.76
CA ARG A 120 -18.77 23.86 11.05
C ARG A 120 -19.00 22.57 11.86
N ARG A 121 -20.22 22.03 11.88
CA ARG A 121 -20.52 20.77 12.56
C ARG A 121 -19.84 19.58 11.87
N ASP A 122 -19.90 19.53 10.54
CA ASP A 122 -19.21 18.52 9.75
C ASP A 122 -17.69 18.57 10.00
N ALA A 123 -17.09 19.76 9.92
CA ALA A 123 -15.66 19.92 10.20
C ALA A 123 -15.25 19.41 11.60
N ARG A 124 -16.02 19.72 12.65
CA ARG A 124 -15.78 19.18 14.00
C ARG A 124 -15.91 17.66 14.07
N ALA A 125 -16.88 17.08 13.37
CA ALA A 125 -17.04 15.63 13.31
C ALA A 125 -15.88 14.96 12.58
N GLN A 126 -15.40 15.55 11.47
CA GLN A 126 -14.23 15.03 10.75
C GLN A 126 -12.94 15.15 11.59
N GLU A 127 -12.77 16.27 12.31
CA GLU A 127 -11.63 16.45 13.23
C GLU A 127 -11.65 15.42 14.35
N GLN A 128 -12.82 15.20 14.97
CA GLN A 128 -12.98 14.20 16.02
C GLN A 128 -12.65 12.78 15.51
N ALA A 129 -13.14 12.41 14.33
CA ALA A 129 -12.81 11.12 13.71
C ALA A 129 -11.30 10.98 13.43
N CYS A 130 -10.63 12.05 12.99
CA CYS A 130 -9.17 12.04 12.83
C CYS A 130 -8.44 11.88 14.17
N ARG A 131 -8.89 12.55 15.24
CA ARG A 131 -8.26 12.42 16.56
C ARG A 131 -8.42 11.00 17.13
N GLU A 132 -9.58 10.38 16.94
CA GLU A 132 -9.80 8.97 17.30
C GLU A 132 -8.89 8.02 16.50
N LEU A 133 -8.75 8.26 15.20
CA LEU A 133 -7.82 7.52 14.34
C LEU A 133 -6.36 7.70 14.80
N LEU A 134 -5.94 8.92 15.12
CA LEU A 134 -4.59 9.20 15.60
C LEU A 134 -4.30 8.51 16.94
N ALA A 135 -5.24 8.53 17.88
CA ALA A 135 -5.09 7.81 19.14
C ALA A 135 -4.95 6.30 18.92
N ARG A 136 -5.75 5.71 18.02
CA ARG A 136 -5.65 4.30 17.64
C ARG A 136 -4.29 3.93 17.03
N LEU A 137 -3.67 4.86 16.32
CA LEU A 137 -2.36 4.68 15.68
C LEU A 137 -1.21 5.19 16.55
N GLU A 138 -1.47 5.50 17.83
CA GLU A 138 -0.48 5.95 18.83
C GLU A 138 0.23 7.26 18.41
N LEU A 139 -0.55 8.20 17.87
CA LEU A 139 -0.11 9.53 17.39
C LEU A 139 -0.83 10.70 18.10
N ASP A 140 -1.65 10.44 19.11
CA ASP A 140 -2.42 11.46 19.83
C ASP A 140 -1.52 12.51 20.52
N ALA A 141 -0.43 12.07 21.15
CA ALA A 141 0.51 12.95 21.83
C ALA A 141 1.21 13.96 20.90
N VAL A 142 1.22 13.71 19.60
CA VAL A 142 1.87 14.55 18.58
C VAL A 142 0.89 15.13 17.57
N ALA A 143 -0.41 14.98 17.79
CA ALA A 143 -1.44 15.35 16.82
C ALA A 143 -1.37 16.83 16.37
N ASP A 144 -1.02 17.73 17.28
CA ASP A 144 -0.97 19.17 17.03
C ASP A 144 0.46 19.67 16.69
N LEU A 145 1.46 18.77 16.59
CA LEU A 145 2.83 19.12 16.20
C LEU A 145 3.01 19.12 14.68
N PRO A 146 3.89 19.98 14.12
CA PRO A 146 4.30 19.90 12.72
C PRO A 146 4.91 18.54 12.39
N VAL A 147 4.57 17.99 11.22
CA VAL A 147 5.10 16.67 10.79
C VAL A 147 6.62 16.68 10.68
N GLU A 148 7.23 17.82 10.31
CA GLU A 148 8.68 17.93 10.21
C GLU A 148 9.42 17.70 11.54
N SER A 149 8.75 17.86 12.68
CA SER A 149 9.34 17.62 13.99
C SER A 149 9.47 16.12 14.34
N LEU A 150 8.85 15.24 13.57
CA LEU A 150 8.75 13.82 13.86
C LEU A 150 9.89 13.00 13.24
N SER A 151 10.19 11.87 13.90
CA SER A 151 11.06 10.84 13.34
C SER A 151 10.47 10.23 12.06
N TYR A 152 11.31 9.68 11.20
CA TYR A 152 10.87 9.11 9.92
C TYR A 152 9.80 8.01 10.09
N GLY A 153 9.97 7.10 11.06
CA GLY A 153 8.98 6.07 11.38
C GLY A 153 7.62 6.65 11.78
N MET A 154 7.62 7.70 12.62
CA MET A 154 6.39 8.40 12.99
C MET A 154 5.75 9.09 11.79
N ARG A 155 6.53 9.76 10.93
CA ARG A 155 6.00 10.35 9.69
C ARG A 155 5.35 9.28 8.80
N ARG A 156 5.92 8.08 8.70
CA ARG A 156 5.26 6.98 7.96
C ARG A 156 3.92 6.57 8.59
N ARG A 157 3.84 6.48 9.92
CA ARG A 157 2.55 6.25 10.60
C ARG A 157 1.53 7.34 10.28
N VAL A 158 1.95 8.61 10.20
CA VAL A 158 1.08 9.73 9.80
C VAL A 158 0.59 9.58 8.36
N GLU A 159 1.42 9.10 7.43
CA GLU A 159 0.99 8.84 6.06
C GLU A 159 -0.04 7.70 5.98
N ILE A 160 0.18 6.62 6.73
CA ILE A 160 -0.79 5.52 6.87
C ILE A 160 -2.08 6.05 7.49
N ALA A 161 -2.00 6.87 8.54
CA ALA A 161 -3.16 7.51 9.17
C ALA A 161 -3.95 8.36 8.16
N ARG A 162 -3.28 9.21 7.39
CA ARG A 162 -3.92 10.02 6.34
C ARG A 162 -4.63 9.16 5.30
N THR A 163 -4.03 8.03 4.94
CA THR A 163 -4.60 7.10 3.96
C THR A 163 -5.82 6.37 4.54
N LEU A 164 -5.73 5.94 5.80
CA LEU A 164 -6.84 5.32 6.53
C LEU A 164 -7.99 6.28 6.81
N ALA A 165 -7.71 7.56 6.96
CA ALA A 165 -8.74 8.59 7.14
C ALA A 165 -9.68 8.68 5.93
N MET A 166 -9.26 8.19 4.76
CA MET A 166 -10.13 8.06 3.57
C MET A 166 -11.23 7.01 3.73
N GLU A 167 -11.21 6.21 4.81
CA GLU A 167 -12.07 5.06 5.09
C GLU A 167 -12.04 4.01 3.95
N PRO A 168 -10.84 3.50 3.59
CA PRO A 168 -10.72 2.55 2.50
C PRO A 168 -11.22 1.14 2.88
N GLU A 169 -11.69 0.40 1.89
CA GLU A 169 -11.87 -1.06 1.97
C GLU A 169 -10.60 -1.81 1.58
N VAL A 170 -9.76 -1.19 0.74
CA VAL A 170 -8.48 -1.72 0.27
C VAL A 170 -7.38 -0.69 0.48
N LEU A 171 -6.30 -1.10 1.14
CA LEU A 171 -5.11 -0.30 1.37
C LEU A 171 -3.92 -0.90 0.59
N LEU A 172 -3.32 -0.11 -0.31
CA LEU A 172 -2.13 -0.48 -1.05
C LEU A 172 -0.92 0.20 -0.40
N LEU A 173 0.05 -0.60 0.06
CA LEU A 173 1.27 -0.11 0.71
C LEU A 173 2.47 -0.45 -0.16
N ASP A 174 3.17 0.58 -0.63
CA ASP A 174 4.32 0.44 -1.52
C ASP A 174 5.61 0.70 -0.75
N GLU A 175 6.29 -0.38 -0.33
CA GLU A 175 7.51 -0.38 0.47
C GLU A 175 7.46 0.52 1.71
N PRO A 176 6.45 0.36 2.59
CA PRO A 176 6.26 1.25 3.74
C PRO A 176 7.44 1.26 4.72
N THR A 177 8.28 0.22 4.74
CA THR A 177 9.42 0.09 5.67
C THR A 177 10.77 0.44 5.06
N ALA A 178 10.82 0.91 3.82
CA ALA A 178 12.07 1.30 3.16
C ALA A 178 12.82 2.40 3.94
N GLY A 179 14.11 2.16 4.19
CA GLY A 179 15.01 3.07 4.91
C GLY A 179 14.82 3.11 6.43
N MET A 180 14.06 2.17 7.00
CA MET A 180 13.79 2.11 8.44
C MET A 180 14.73 1.18 9.21
N THR A 181 14.81 1.38 10.53
CA THR A 181 15.42 0.39 11.41
C THR A 181 14.56 -0.88 11.48
N ARG A 182 15.14 -2.01 11.90
CA ARG A 182 14.39 -3.27 12.08
C ARG A 182 13.22 -3.11 13.06
N THR A 183 13.41 -2.33 14.12
CA THR A 183 12.38 -2.06 15.12
C THR A 183 11.22 -1.28 14.52
N ASP A 184 11.51 -0.17 13.84
CA ASP A 184 10.47 0.66 13.19
C ASP A 184 9.71 -0.15 12.13
N ALA A 185 10.41 -0.95 11.32
CA ALA A 185 9.80 -1.81 10.30
C ALA A 185 8.83 -2.83 10.93
N HIS A 186 9.22 -3.43 12.05
CA HIS A 186 8.37 -4.36 12.80
C HIS A 186 7.11 -3.65 13.36
N GLU A 187 7.26 -2.46 13.93
CA GLU A 187 6.13 -1.68 14.44
C GLU A 187 5.13 -1.29 13.32
N ILE A 188 5.64 -0.90 12.15
CA ILE A 188 4.80 -0.66 10.97
C ILE A 188 4.13 -1.95 10.52
N GLY A 189 4.83 -3.08 10.52
CA GLY A 189 4.25 -4.40 10.22
C GLY A 189 3.07 -4.76 11.13
N GLU A 190 3.23 -4.58 12.44
CA GLU A 190 2.16 -4.79 13.42
C GLU A 190 0.99 -3.82 13.22
N LEU A 191 1.27 -2.55 12.89
CA LEU A 191 0.24 -1.57 12.53
C LEU A 191 -0.59 -2.04 11.33
N VAL A 192 0.08 -2.54 10.28
CA VAL A 192 -0.56 -3.07 9.07
C VAL A 192 -1.41 -4.29 9.38
N ARG A 193 -0.88 -5.22 10.17
CA ARG A 193 -1.61 -6.42 10.60
C ARG A 193 -2.85 -6.06 11.41
N ARG A 194 -2.73 -5.16 12.41
CA ARG A 194 -3.88 -4.67 13.20
C ARG A 194 -4.94 -4.03 12.29
N THR A 195 -4.51 -3.16 11.38
CA THR A 195 -5.38 -2.48 10.42
C THR A 195 -6.15 -3.47 9.55
N SER A 196 -5.48 -4.51 9.06
CA SER A 196 -6.14 -5.58 8.30
C SER A 196 -7.21 -6.29 9.14
N ARG A 197 -6.92 -6.63 10.40
CA ARG A 197 -7.90 -7.31 11.29
C ARG A 197 -9.18 -6.53 11.58
N GLU A 198 -9.24 -5.25 11.23
CA GLU A 198 -10.46 -4.43 11.25
C GLU A 198 -11.37 -4.64 10.02
N GLY A 199 -10.96 -5.51 9.10
CA GLY A 199 -11.69 -5.87 7.88
C GLY A 199 -11.17 -5.23 6.60
N ILE A 200 -10.11 -4.40 6.68
CA ILE A 200 -9.48 -3.76 5.51
C ILE A 200 -8.64 -4.80 4.78
N ALA A 201 -8.80 -4.89 3.46
CA ALA A 201 -7.91 -5.68 2.61
C ALA A 201 -6.60 -4.93 2.39
N VAL A 202 -5.44 -5.56 2.61
CA VAL A 202 -4.14 -4.90 2.43
C VAL A 202 -3.32 -5.61 1.37
N LEU A 203 -2.86 -4.86 0.37
CA LEU A 203 -1.80 -5.30 -0.56
C LEU A 203 -0.49 -4.62 -0.17
N LEU A 204 0.47 -5.42 0.31
CA LEU A 204 1.76 -4.94 0.81
C LEU A 204 2.87 -5.30 -0.19
N ILE A 205 3.45 -4.30 -0.86
CA ILE A 205 4.71 -4.48 -1.59
C ILE A 205 5.85 -4.30 -0.59
N GLU A 206 6.65 -5.34 -0.41
CA GLU A 206 7.83 -5.32 0.43
C GLU A 206 8.91 -6.25 -0.14
N HIS A 207 10.18 -5.92 0.11
CA HIS A 207 11.32 -6.77 -0.25
C HIS A 207 11.89 -7.52 0.96
N ASN A 208 11.59 -7.06 2.18
CA ASN A 208 12.04 -7.71 3.40
C ASN A 208 11.27 -9.01 3.67
N VAL A 209 11.89 -10.14 3.31
CA VAL A 209 11.33 -11.49 3.51
C VAL A 209 10.88 -11.75 4.95
N GLY A 210 11.66 -11.29 5.93
CA GLY A 210 11.34 -11.48 7.35
C GLY A 210 10.05 -10.76 7.74
N LEU A 211 9.88 -9.51 7.31
CA LEU A 211 8.68 -8.73 7.55
C LEU A 211 7.46 -9.34 6.83
N VAL A 212 7.61 -9.68 5.55
CA VAL A 212 6.55 -10.30 4.76
C VAL A 212 6.07 -11.59 5.41
N THR A 213 7.00 -12.45 5.85
CA THR A 213 6.69 -13.71 6.52
C THR A 213 5.97 -13.50 7.86
N ALA A 214 6.32 -12.45 8.60
CA ALA A 214 5.71 -12.16 9.89
C ALA A 214 4.30 -11.55 9.77
N VAL A 215 4.04 -10.76 8.73
CA VAL A 215 2.86 -9.89 8.63
C VAL A 215 1.80 -10.40 7.66
N CYS A 216 2.20 -11.09 6.58
CA CYS A 216 1.29 -11.47 5.50
C CYS A 216 0.56 -12.78 5.76
N ASP A 217 -0.74 -12.83 5.47
CA ASP A 217 -1.53 -14.06 5.49
C ASP A 217 -1.22 -14.92 4.24
N ARG A 218 -1.04 -14.26 3.09
CA ARG A 218 -0.65 -14.87 1.81
C ARG A 218 0.43 -14.03 1.14
N ILE A 219 1.20 -14.66 0.25
CA ILE A 219 2.19 -14.00 -0.59
C ILE A 219 1.90 -14.34 -2.04
N ALA A 220 1.90 -13.33 -2.90
CA ALA A 220 1.97 -13.45 -4.35
C ALA A 220 3.38 -13.10 -4.82
N VAL A 221 4.03 -14.04 -5.49
CA VAL A 221 5.36 -13.83 -6.10
C VAL A 221 5.16 -13.47 -7.56
N LEU A 222 5.63 -12.28 -7.92
CA LEU A 222 5.63 -11.77 -9.29
C LEU A 222 7.05 -11.87 -9.86
N ASP A 223 7.18 -12.38 -11.08
CA ASP A 223 8.43 -12.41 -11.83
C ASP A 223 8.15 -12.15 -13.31
N TRP A 224 8.94 -11.29 -13.95
CA TRP A 224 8.77 -10.87 -15.35
C TRP A 224 7.31 -10.57 -15.75
N GLY A 225 6.57 -9.89 -14.88
CA GLY A 225 5.19 -9.50 -15.12
C GLY A 225 4.16 -10.62 -14.99
N LYS A 226 4.53 -11.79 -14.44
CA LYS A 226 3.65 -12.95 -14.24
C LYS A 226 3.62 -13.39 -12.79
N VAL A 227 2.47 -13.90 -12.36
CA VAL A 227 2.35 -14.54 -11.04
C VAL A 227 2.98 -15.92 -11.12
N VAL A 228 4.05 -16.13 -10.35
CA VAL A 228 4.74 -17.42 -10.23
C VAL A 228 4.00 -18.32 -9.25
N ARG A 229 3.64 -17.77 -8.09
CA ARG A 229 3.00 -18.51 -7.00
C ARG A 229 2.14 -17.58 -6.14
N ILE A 230 1.03 -18.10 -5.64
CA ILE A 230 0.28 -17.50 -4.54
C ILE A 230 0.02 -18.58 -3.49
N GLY A 231 0.31 -18.30 -2.22
CA GLY A 231 0.11 -19.24 -1.13
C GLY A 231 0.40 -18.62 0.23
N THR A 232 0.40 -19.42 1.29
CA THR A 232 0.92 -18.98 2.59
C THR A 232 2.42 -18.73 2.50
N PRO A 233 3.03 -17.98 3.45
CA PRO A 233 4.47 -17.79 3.47
C PRO A 233 5.26 -19.11 3.40
N ASP A 234 4.87 -20.11 4.17
CA ASP A 234 5.55 -21.42 4.19
C ASP A 234 5.44 -22.15 2.85
N GLU A 235 4.28 -22.13 2.20
CA GLU A 235 4.07 -22.72 0.88
C GLU A 235 4.88 -22.01 -0.22
N VAL A 236 5.02 -20.69 -0.11
CA VAL A 236 5.72 -19.88 -1.11
C VAL A 236 7.23 -20.04 -0.99
N TRP A 237 7.79 -19.98 0.21
CA TRP A 237 9.24 -20.07 0.41
C TRP A 237 9.79 -21.49 0.24
N SER A 238 8.95 -22.52 0.36
CA SER A 238 9.31 -23.90 0.06
C SER A 238 9.25 -24.25 -1.43
N ASP A 239 8.65 -23.39 -2.28
CA ASP A 239 8.50 -23.64 -3.71
C ASP A 239 9.84 -23.45 -4.46
N PRO A 240 10.36 -24.48 -5.16
CA PRO A 240 11.59 -24.37 -5.94
C PRO A 240 11.57 -23.28 -7.03
N ALA A 241 10.42 -23.03 -7.66
CA ALA A 241 10.28 -22.00 -8.68
C ALA A 241 10.43 -20.59 -8.08
N VAL A 242 9.89 -20.38 -6.88
CA VAL A 242 10.06 -19.13 -6.14
C VAL A 242 11.53 -18.94 -5.74
N ARG A 243 12.19 -19.98 -5.25
CA ARG A 243 13.62 -19.91 -4.90
C ARG A 243 14.49 -19.57 -6.11
N ALA A 244 14.21 -20.16 -7.27
CA ALA A 244 14.95 -19.88 -8.49
C ALA A 244 14.73 -18.43 -8.98
N ALA A 245 13.49 -17.94 -8.99
CA ALA A 245 13.14 -16.61 -9.48
C ALA A 245 13.56 -15.48 -8.50
N TYR A 246 13.41 -15.70 -7.19
CA TYR A 246 13.53 -14.66 -6.18
C TYR A 246 14.89 -14.69 -5.45
N LEU A 247 15.34 -15.85 -4.98
CA LEU A 247 16.59 -15.98 -4.21
C LEU A 247 17.83 -16.16 -5.10
N GLY A 248 17.66 -16.72 -6.30
CA GLY A 248 18.75 -16.86 -7.27
C GLY A 248 19.28 -15.53 -7.82
N ALA A 249 18.43 -14.50 -7.86
CA ALA A 249 18.79 -13.15 -8.30
C ALA A 249 19.54 -12.36 -7.21
N GLU A 250 19.15 -12.48 -5.94
CA GLU A 250 19.86 -11.82 -4.83
C GLU A 250 21.32 -12.31 -4.69
N THR A 251 21.60 -13.55 -5.08
CA THR A 251 22.97 -14.08 -5.09
C THR A 251 23.83 -13.56 -6.25
N SER A 252 23.26 -13.01 -7.33
CA SER A 252 24.06 -12.46 -8.43
C SER A 252 24.51 -11.01 -8.18
N ASP A 253 23.74 -10.23 -7.42
CA ASP A 253 24.07 -8.84 -7.10
C ASP A 253 25.11 -8.70 -5.97
N ALA A 254 25.44 -9.79 -5.27
CA ALA A 254 26.51 -9.82 -4.25
C ALA A 254 27.90 -10.23 -4.81
N ALA A 255 28.02 -10.45 -6.13
CA ALA A 255 29.22 -11.00 -6.77
C ALA A 255 30.03 -9.98 -7.61
N GLU A 256 29.71 -8.69 -7.57
CA GLU A 256 30.53 -7.65 -8.21
C GLU A 256 30.87 -6.54 -7.21
N ASP A 257 32.07 -6.60 -6.63
CA ASP A 257 32.81 -5.40 -6.22
C ASP A 257 34.26 -5.53 -6.75
N PRO A 258 34.86 -4.46 -7.31
CA PRO A 258 35.92 -4.53 -8.30
C PRO A 258 37.32 -4.74 -7.74
N ALA A 259 38.16 -5.20 -8.67
CA ALA A 259 39.59 -5.39 -8.58
C ALA A 259 40.33 -4.31 -7.78
N GLU A 260 41.25 -4.82 -6.96
CA GLU A 260 42.31 -4.10 -6.25
C GLU A 260 43.01 -3.05 -7.12
N VAL A 261 43.04 -1.81 -6.64
CA VAL A 261 44.09 -0.86 -7.00
C VAL A 261 45.18 -1.00 -5.94
N GLN A 262 46.29 -1.63 -6.32
CA GLN A 262 47.54 -1.67 -5.56
C GLN A 262 48.49 -0.54 -6.02
N PRO A 263 49.49 -0.17 -5.18
CA PRO A 263 49.81 1.21 -4.83
C PRO A 263 50.66 2.00 -5.84
#